data_AF-A0A920L8N8-F1
#
_entry.id   AF-A0A920L8N8-F1
#
_cell.length_a   1.000
_cell.length_b   1.000
_cell.length_c   1.000
_cell.angle_alpha   90.00
_cell.angle_beta   90.00
_cell.angle_gamma   90.00
#
_symmetry.space_group_name_H-M   'P 1'
#
loop_
_entity.id
_entity.type
_entity.pdbx_description
1 polymer ?
#
loop_
_entity_poly.entity_id
_entity_poly.type
_entity_poly.pdbx_seq_one_letter_code
_entity_poly.pdbx_strand_id
1 'polypeptide(L)'
;MINYISDIKIFASCILREELDLKKVKAEKIKGYRLKEALAHSEFKVIKVQEDEIRPTFICKILHEENHEMYKGYNRAQNSILEMCILVSRLGIIDINKINKEMNYLRIAVEKLQTKMISLFGKNLRKK
;
A
#
# COMPACT_ATOMS: atom_id res chain seq x y z
N MET A 1 -14.77 1.45 -2.29
CA MET A 1 -13.87 2.54 -2.70
C MET A 1 -12.49 1.96 -2.93
N ILE A 2 -11.88 2.23 -4.08
CA ILE A 2 -10.46 1.94 -4.38
C ILE A 2 -9.78 3.28 -4.63
N ASN A 3 -8.64 3.53 -3.98
CA ASN A 3 -7.81 4.72 -4.23
C ASN A 3 -6.55 4.28 -4.98
N TYR A 4 -6.23 4.95 -6.08
CA TYR A 4 -4.98 4.75 -6.81
C TYR A 4 -3.99 5.83 -6.34
N ILE A 5 -2.91 5.41 -5.69
CA ILE A 5 -2.00 6.29 -4.94
C ILE A 5 -0.56 5.99 -5.35
N SER A 6 0.23 7.04 -5.54
CA SER A 6 1.69 6.92 -5.76
C SER A 6 2.54 7.31 -4.55
N ASP A 7 1.97 7.96 -3.53
CA ASP A 7 2.72 8.24 -2.31
C ASP A 7 2.92 6.96 -1.50
N ILE A 8 4.12 6.40 -1.61
CA ILE A 8 4.51 5.16 -0.96
C ILE A 8 4.45 5.24 0.58
N LYS A 9 4.51 6.45 1.17
CA LYS A 9 4.43 6.63 2.62
C LYS A 9 3.09 6.15 3.18
N ILE A 10 2.01 6.27 2.41
CA ILE A 10 0.68 5.81 2.81
C ILE A 10 0.67 4.28 2.95
N PHE A 11 1.33 3.56 2.05
CA PHE A 11 1.46 2.10 2.15
C PHE A 11 2.34 1.70 3.34
N ALA A 12 3.48 2.39 3.50
CA ALA A 12 4.40 2.13 4.60
C ALA A 12 3.73 2.39 5.96
N SER A 13 2.97 3.47 6.12
CA SER A 13 2.29 3.79 7.37
C SER A 13 1.24 2.74 7.74
N CYS A 14 0.49 2.20 6.77
CA CYS A 14 -0.44 1.10 7.02
C CYS A 14 0.26 -0.15 7.57
N ILE A 15 1.41 -0.52 7.01
CA ILE A 15 2.19 -1.69 7.47
C ILE A 15 2.85 -1.43 8.81
N LEU A 16 3.39 -0.23 9.00
CA LEU A 16 4.09 0.16 10.23
C LEU A 16 3.14 0.58 11.35
N ARG A 17 1.84 0.67 11.06
CA ARG A 17 0.79 1.18 11.96
C ARG A 17 1.08 2.60 12.45
N GLU A 18 1.63 3.42 11.58
CA GLU A 18 1.87 4.83 11.83
C GLU A 18 0.65 5.65 11.38
N GLU A 19 0.30 6.63 12.19
CA GLU A 19 -0.77 7.55 11.85
C GLU A 19 -0.26 8.62 10.88
N LEU A 20 -1.03 8.86 9.82
CA LEU A 20 -0.83 9.98 8.90
C LEU A 20 -2.09 10.85 8.93
N ASP A 21 -1.88 12.16 8.92
CA ASP A 21 -2.96 13.12 8.71
C ASP A 21 -3.40 13.11 7.24
N LEU A 22 -4.31 12.19 6.91
CA LEU A 22 -4.83 12.00 5.55
C LEU A 22 -6.16 12.72 5.38
N LYS A 23 -6.25 13.58 4.36
CA LYS A 23 -7.47 14.30 4.03
C LYS A 23 -8.41 13.40 3.22
N LYS A 24 -9.70 13.51 3.51
CA LYS A 24 -10.77 12.71 2.91
C LYS A 24 -11.72 13.60 2.12
N VAL A 25 -12.13 13.13 0.95
CA VAL A 25 -13.12 13.79 0.08
C VAL A 25 -14.31 12.84 -0.09
N LYS A 26 -15.54 13.36 -0.06
CA LYS A 26 -16.74 12.55 -0.25
C LYS A 26 -16.73 11.90 -1.63
N ALA A 27 -17.17 10.64 -1.67
CA ALA A 27 -17.47 9.92 -2.90
C ALA A 27 -18.74 10.47 -3.58
N GLU A 28 -18.83 10.33 -4.90
CA GLU A 28 -19.91 10.86 -5.73
C GLU A 28 -21.12 9.92 -5.80
N LYS A 29 -20.89 8.61 -6.03
CA LYS A 29 -21.95 7.61 -6.25
C LYS A 29 -22.18 6.70 -5.06
N ILE A 30 -21.22 6.53 -4.16
CA ILE A 30 -21.36 5.68 -2.96
C ILE A 30 -21.32 6.49 -1.67
N LYS A 31 -21.88 5.91 -0.60
CA LYS A 31 -21.65 6.40 0.77
C LYS A 31 -20.22 6.05 1.18
N GLY A 32 -19.33 7.03 1.17
CA GLY A 32 -17.93 6.83 1.55
C GLY A 32 -17.04 8.02 1.23
N TYR A 33 -15.74 7.80 1.38
CA TYR A 33 -14.72 8.81 1.13
C TYR A 33 -13.56 8.22 0.34
N ARG A 34 -13.00 9.01 -0.56
CA ARG A 34 -11.68 8.79 -1.15
C ARG A 34 -10.64 9.62 -0.40
N LEU A 35 -9.37 9.27 -0.55
CA LEU A 35 -8.28 10.12 -0.12
C LEU A 35 -8.16 11.31 -1.07
N LYS A 36 -7.85 12.48 -0.51
CA LYS A 36 -7.68 13.70 -1.31
C LYS A 36 -6.48 13.57 -2.24
N GLU A 37 -5.43 12.92 -1.77
CA GLU A 37 -4.14 12.72 -2.41
C GLU A 37 -4.11 11.52 -3.38
N ALA A 38 -5.25 10.87 -3.63
CA ALA A 38 -5.33 9.80 -4.62
C ALA A 38 -5.20 10.37 -6.03
N LEU A 39 -4.34 9.77 -6.86
CA LEU A 39 -4.20 10.11 -8.28
C LEU A 39 -5.49 9.86 -9.05
N ALA A 40 -6.20 8.80 -8.67
CA ALA A 40 -7.49 8.44 -9.21
C ALA A 40 -8.26 7.62 -8.17
N HIS A 41 -9.53 7.34 -8.43
CA HIS A 41 -10.30 6.42 -7.61
C HIS A 41 -11.35 5.66 -8.42
N SER A 42 -11.78 4.52 -7.87
CA SER A 42 -12.98 3.80 -8.34
C SER A 42 -13.97 3.61 -7.20
N GLU A 43 -15.22 3.95 -7.49
CA GLU A 43 -16.36 3.65 -6.66
C GLU A 43 -17.04 2.40 -7.20
N PHE A 44 -17.42 1.49 -6.30
CA PHE A 44 -17.97 0.21 -6.70
C PHE A 44 -19.02 -0.27 -5.72
N LYS A 45 -19.91 -1.13 -6.21
CA LYS A 45 -20.79 -1.95 -5.36
C LYS A 45 -20.38 -3.42 -5.48
N VAL A 46 -20.42 -4.14 -4.37
CA VAL A 46 -20.35 -5.60 -4.39
C VAL A 46 -21.66 -6.12 -4.98
N ILE A 47 -21.56 -6.97 -6.00
CA ILE A 47 -22.72 -7.58 -6.66
C ILE A 47 -22.87 -9.07 -6.34
N LYS A 48 -21.78 -9.73 -5.94
CA LYS A 48 -21.77 -11.12 -5.50
C LYS A 48 -20.62 -11.34 -4.54
N VAL A 49 -20.87 -12.10 -3.48
CA VAL A 49 -19.85 -12.64 -2.59
C VAL A 49 -19.78 -14.15 -2.85
N GLN A 50 -18.58 -14.66 -3.06
CA GLN A 50 -18.29 -16.08 -3.07
C GLN A 50 -17.63 -16.39 -1.73
N GLU A 51 -18.36 -17.07 -0.87
CA GLU A 51 -17.90 -17.44 0.47
C GLU A 51 -16.80 -18.49 0.39
N ASP A 52 -15.81 -18.35 1.25
CA ASP A 52 -14.72 -19.30 1.50
C ASP A 52 -14.20 -19.01 2.91
N GLU A 53 -13.85 -20.04 3.67
CA GLU A 53 -13.47 -19.90 5.09
C GLU A 53 -12.18 -19.08 5.29
N ILE A 54 -11.30 -19.03 4.29
CA ILE A 54 -9.96 -18.42 4.39
C ILE A 54 -9.82 -17.24 3.41
N ARG A 55 -10.44 -17.32 2.23
CA ARG A 55 -10.27 -16.38 1.12
C ARG A 55 -11.58 -16.13 0.36
N PRO A 56 -12.53 -15.37 0.94
CA PRO A 56 -13.74 -15.00 0.23
C PRO A 56 -13.42 -14.10 -0.98
N THR A 57 -14.21 -14.23 -2.04
CA THR A 57 -14.08 -13.42 -3.27
C THR A 57 -15.26 -12.49 -3.43
N PHE A 58 -14.97 -11.19 -3.55
CA PHE A 58 -15.97 -10.15 -3.78
C PHE A 58 -15.97 -9.74 -5.25
N ILE A 59 -17.07 -10.02 -5.95
CA ILE A 59 -17.28 -9.56 -7.32
C ILE A 59 -17.93 -8.19 -7.25
N CYS A 60 -17.29 -7.21 -7.88
CA CYS A 60 -17.66 -5.80 -7.79
C CYS A 60 -18.07 -5.25 -9.16
N LYS A 61 -19.08 -4.38 -9.18
CA LYS A 61 -19.42 -3.54 -10.34
C LYS A 61 -18.96 -2.12 -10.06
N ILE A 62 -18.14 -1.58 -10.94
CA ILE A 62 -17.73 -0.17 -10.93
C ILE A 62 -18.95 0.71 -11.21
N LEU A 63 -19.09 1.76 -10.40
CA LEU A 63 -20.17 2.76 -10.48
C LEU A 63 -19.66 4.11 -10.96
N HIS A 64 -18.40 4.45 -10.64
CA HIS A 64 -17.74 5.70 -10.99
C HIS A 64 -16.24 5.54 -10.96
N GLU A 65 -15.54 6.21 -11.87
CA GLU A 65 -14.08 6.33 -11.86
C GLU A 65 -13.70 7.75 -12.24
N GLU A 66 -12.66 8.27 -11.59
CA GLU A 66 -12.20 9.63 -11.85
C GLU A 66 -10.70 9.74 -11.60
N ASN A 67 -10.02 10.46 -12.50
CA ASN A 67 -8.61 10.82 -12.38
C ASN A 67 -8.50 12.26 -11.84
N HIS A 68 -7.70 12.43 -10.80
CA HIS A 68 -7.43 13.72 -10.13
C HIS A 68 -6.06 14.28 -10.49
N GLU A 69 -5.08 13.40 -10.72
CA GLU A 69 -3.71 13.77 -11.07
C GLU A 69 -3.06 12.78 -12.05
N MET A 70 -2.09 13.25 -12.81
CA MET A 70 -1.31 12.42 -13.73
C MET A 70 -0.32 11.53 -12.96
N TYR A 71 -0.22 10.26 -13.37
CA TYR A 71 0.84 9.37 -12.92
C TYR A 71 2.20 9.84 -13.48
N LYS A 72 3.16 10.10 -12.59
CA LYS A 72 4.48 10.66 -12.94
C LYS A 72 5.49 9.64 -13.45
N GLY A 73 5.07 8.38 -13.63
CA GLY A 73 5.92 7.29 -14.08
C GLY A 73 6.54 6.47 -12.95
N TYR A 74 7.30 5.45 -13.35
CA TYR A 74 7.87 4.47 -12.41
C TYR A 74 9.02 5.03 -11.60
N ASN A 75 9.07 4.68 -10.32
CA ASN A 75 10.16 5.02 -9.42
C ASN A 75 10.70 3.76 -8.75
N ARG A 76 11.96 3.41 -9.05
CA ARG A 76 12.60 2.19 -8.54
C ARG A 76 12.63 2.15 -7.00
N ALA A 77 12.88 3.28 -6.33
CA ALA A 77 12.87 3.30 -4.87
C ALA A 77 11.47 3.09 -4.29
N GLN A 78 10.44 3.73 -4.86
CA GLN A 78 9.06 3.52 -4.42
C GLN A 78 8.64 2.05 -4.59
N ASN A 79 8.97 1.45 -5.74
CA ASN A 79 8.72 0.03 -5.97
C ASN A 79 9.48 -0.86 -4.97
N SER A 80 10.74 -0.54 -4.68
CA SER A 80 11.51 -1.29 -3.67
C SER A 80 10.93 -1.17 -2.27
N ILE A 81 10.42 0.00 -1.88
CA ILE A 81 9.75 0.19 -0.59
C ILE A 81 8.44 -0.58 -0.54
N LEU A 82 7.68 -0.66 -1.65
CA LEU A 82 6.48 -1.49 -1.73
C LEU A 82 6.80 -2.96 -1.47
N GLU A 83 7.87 -3.48 -2.08
CA GLU A 83 8.33 -4.86 -1.82
C GLU A 83 8.78 -5.04 -0.36
N MET A 84 9.46 -4.06 0.23
CA MET A 84 9.81 -4.10 1.66
C MET A 84 8.56 -4.18 2.55
N CYS A 85 7.51 -3.39 2.25
CA CYS A 85 6.22 -3.45 2.94
C CYS A 85 5.62 -4.85 2.89
N ILE A 86 5.66 -5.48 1.72
CA ILE A 86 5.16 -6.84 1.49
C ILE A 86 5.96 -7.84 2.35
N LEU A 87 7.28 -7.77 2.37
CA LEU A 87 8.12 -8.65 3.19
C LEU A 87 7.83 -8.53 4.68
N VAL A 88 7.69 -7.29 5.18
CA VAL A 88 7.38 -7.01 6.58
C VAL A 88 6.01 -7.56 6.97
N SER A 89 5.02 -7.50 6.06
CA SER A 89 3.69 -8.08 6.31
C SER A 89 3.70 -9.61 6.46
N ARG A 90 4.76 -10.29 6.01
CA ARG A 90 4.91 -11.75 6.04
C ARG A 90 5.89 -12.27 7.10
N LEU A 91 6.27 -11.42 8.06
CA LEU A 91 7.07 -11.85 9.20
C LEU A 91 6.34 -12.98 9.97
N GLY A 92 7.07 -14.05 10.26
CA GLY A 92 6.53 -15.27 10.89
C GLY A 92 5.95 -16.30 9.92
N ILE A 93 5.84 -15.97 8.62
CA ILE A 93 5.41 -16.91 7.56
C ILE A 93 6.61 -17.31 6.69
N ILE A 94 7.49 -16.35 6.38
CA ILE A 94 8.69 -16.57 5.56
C ILE A 94 9.93 -16.65 6.47
N ASP A 95 10.89 -17.49 6.09
CA ASP A 95 12.21 -17.58 6.73
C ASP A 95 12.90 -16.21 6.85
N ILE A 96 13.39 -15.91 8.05
CA ILE A 96 13.98 -14.60 8.37
C ILE A 96 15.27 -14.31 7.60
N ASN A 97 16.07 -15.32 7.27
CA ASN A 97 17.28 -15.15 6.46
C ASN A 97 16.94 -14.77 5.03
N LYS A 98 15.87 -15.37 4.48
CA LYS A 98 15.34 -14.99 3.16
C LYS A 98 14.86 -13.55 3.17
N ILE A 99 14.06 -13.16 4.17
CA ILE A 99 13.60 -11.77 4.34
C ILE A 99 14.80 -10.82 4.43
N ASN A 100 15.79 -11.10 5.28
CA ASN A 100 16.97 -10.25 5.43
C ASN A 100 17.76 -10.09 4.12
N LYS A 101 17.93 -11.17 3.36
CA LYS A 101 18.61 -11.13 2.06
C LYS A 101 17.86 -10.22 1.07
N GLU A 102 16.55 -10.38 0.96
CA GLU A 102 15.73 -9.57 0.05
C GLU A 102 15.69 -8.10 0.48
N MET A 103 15.52 -7.83 1.79
CA MET A 103 15.57 -6.47 2.34
C MET A 103 16.90 -5.77 2.02
N ASN A 104 18.03 -6.46 2.17
CA ASN A 104 19.35 -5.90 1.85
C ASN A 104 19.49 -5.55 0.37
N TYR A 105 18.97 -6.38 -0.53
CA TYR A 105 18.97 -6.09 -1.96
C TYR A 105 18.11 -4.86 -2.30
N LEU A 106 16.91 -4.77 -1.72
CA LEU A 106 16.00 -3.66 -1.95
C LEU A 106 16.55 -2.34 -1.41
N ARG A 107 17.34 -2.36 -0.33
CA ARG A 107 17.97 -1.15 0.24
C ARG A 107 18.87 -0.40 -0.73
N ILE A 108 19.54 -1.09 -1.65
CA ILE A 108 20.41 -0.48 -2.66
C ILE A 108 19.64 0.54 -3.52
N ALA A 109 18.37 0.24 -3.83
CA ALA A 109 17.52 1.14 -4.62
C ALA A 109 17.01 2.34 -3.80
N VAL A 110 16.90 2.20 -2.48
CA VAL A 110 16.32 3.20 -1.57
C VAL A 110 17.38 4.14 -1.00
N GLU A 111 18.59 3.65 -0.70
CA GLU A 111 19.69 4.46 -0.15
C GLU A 111 20.10 5.60 -1.08
N LYS A 112 19.85 5.47 -2.39
CA LYS A 112 20.04 6.56 -3.36
C LYS A 112 18.98 7.66 -3.26
N LEU A 113 17.84 7.44 -2.61
CA LEU A 113 16.64 8.27 -2.80
C LEU A 113 15.85 8.64 -1.52
N GLN A 114 15.91 7.89 -0.40
CA GLN A 114 15.11 8.21 0.82
C GLN A 114 15.57 7.48 2.10
N THR A 115 16.38 8.12 2.95
CA THR A 115 17.01 7.51 4.14
C THR A 115 16.05 7.22 5.32
N LYS A 116 14.93 7.94 5.44
CA LYS A 116 14.11 7.94 6.68
C LYS A 116 13.27 6.66 6.85
N MET A 117 12.74 6.07 5.77
CA MET A 117 11.89 4.86 5.83
C MET A 117 12.66 3.58 6.16
N ILE A 118 13.92 3.46 5.73
CA ILE A 118 14.77 2.28 6.02
C ILE A 118 14.92 2.08 7.54
N SER A 119 15.07 3.18 8.29
CA SER A 119 15.24 3.14 9.74
C SER A 119 14.01 2.60 10.48
N LEU A 120 12.82 2.78 9.91
CA LEU A 120 11.54 2.34 10.49
C LEU A 120 11.32 0.84 10.30
N PHE A 121 11.59 0.32 9.09
CA PHE A 121 11.53 -1.13 8.85
C PHE A 121 12.53 -1.91 9.72
N GLY A 122 13.74 -1.37 9.90
CA GLY A 122 14.78 -1.99 10.73
C GLY A 122 14.44 -2.04 12.23
N LYS A 123 13.54 -1.20 12.74
CA LYS A 123 13.06 -1.24 14.13
C LYS A 123 11.97 -2.31 14.32
N ASN A 124 11.07 -2.48 13.35
CA ASN A 124 10.00 -3.48 13.44
C ASN A 124 10.50 -4.92 13.24
N LEU A 125 11.54 -5.13 12.43
CA LEU A 125 12.22 -6.43 12.32
C LEU A 125 12.87 -6.89 13.63
N ARG A 126 13.17 -5.98 14.57
CA ARG A 126 13.82 -6.30 15.85
C ARG A 126 12.84 -6.48 17.02
N LYS A 127 11.54 -6.25 16.80
CA LYS A 127 10.51 -6.27 17.85
C LYS A 127 9.63 -7.54 17.83
N LYS A 128 9.88 -8.46 16.91
CA LYS A 128 9.23 -9.77 16.81
C LYS A 128 10.29 -10.83 16.66
#